data_AF-N1PV69-F1
#
_entry.id   AF-N1PV69-F1
#
_cell.length_a   1.000
_cell.length_b   1.000
_cell.length_c   1.000
_cell.angle_alpha   90.00
_cell.angle_beta   90.00
_cell.angle_gamma   90.00
#
_symmetry.space_group_name_H-M   'P 1'
#
loop_
_entity.id
_entity.type
_entity.pdbx_description
1 polymer ?
#
loop_
_entity_poly.entity_id
_entity_poly.type
_entity_poly.pdbx_seq_one_letter_code
_entity_poly.pdbx_strand_id
1 'polypeptide(L)'
;MSDRRDVQSSSDFIIRDNLGRATIHPRTDSFRRSRAIQLIPRKDLLTKILALDAEFQFIYDESTAIHTPVIGRIIVNDSGRTIWDVFVHFTLLTGQKIKLPPAEKSFGVYSNDIKTENGAVPIEEVGETLREIIEGRTIVGHSILSDIAAIQGSGLGDVLEYALSYRDTQKHAHCQHVLDIRQPSLRKLYEQVAGQGIQGNGHSSVEDAQATMHLYRLREPQIEVEQ
;
A
#
# COMPACT_ATOMS: atom_id res chain seq x y z
N MET A 1 24.68 -16.80 -30.58
CA MET A 1 24.34 -15.38 -30.80
C MET A 1 23.18 -15.07 -29.89
N SER A 2 23.40 -14.20 -28.90
CA SER A 2 22.49 -13.91 -27.80
C SER A 2 21.31 -13.07 -28.26
N ASP A 3 20.09 -13.52 -27.97
CA ASP A 3 18.90 -12.71 -28.14
C ASP A 3 18.62 -11.96 -26.83
N ARG A 4 19.16 -10.73 -26.74
CA ARG A 4 18.87 -9.79 -25.65
C ARG A 4 17.47 -9.25 -25.88
N ARG A 5 16.48 -9.82 -25.20
CA ARG A 5 15.21 -9.15 -24.99
C ARG A 5 15.44 -8.04 -23.98
N ASP A 6 15.46 -6.80 -24.47
CA ASP A 6 15.46 -5.59 -23.65
C ASP A 6 14.27 -5.64 -22.69
N VAL A 7 14.57 -5.85 -21.41
CA VAL A 7 13.64 -5.62 -20.31
C VAL A 7 13.50 -4.11 -20.21
N GLN A 8 12.41 -3.56 -20.74
CA GLN A 8 12.07 -2.15 -20.57
C GLN A 8 12.08 -1.82 -19.07
N SER A 9 12.96 -0.88 -18.72
CA SER A 9 13.10 -0.31 -17.39
C SER A 9 11.75 0.14 -16.84
N SER A 10 11.38 -0.38 -15.68
CA SER A 10 10.14 -0.08 -14.94
C SER A 10 10.05 1.36 -14.40
N SER A 11 11.00 2.23 -14.76
CA SER A 11 11.10 3.63 -14.33
C SER A 11 10.12 4.60 -15.02
N ASP A 12 9.49 4.20 -16.13
CA ASP A 12 8.88 5.16 -17.07
C ASP A 12 7.39 5.46 -16.81
N PHE A 13 6.82 4.97 -15.70
CA PHE A 13 5.37 5.06 -15.46
C PHE A 13 4.94 6.11 -14.44
N ILE A 14 5.85 6.72 -13.67
CA ILE A 14 5.50 7.70 -12.62
C ILE A 14 5.59 9.13 -13.17
N ILE A 15 4.44 9.80 -13.32
CA ILE A 15 4.31 11.21 -13.74
C ILE A 15 3.76 12.03 -12.57
N ARG A 16 4.23 13.25 -12.37
CA ARG A 16 3.77 14.11 -11.26
C ARG A 16 2.64 15.04 -11.69
N ASP A 17 1.65 15.26 -10.81
CA ASP A 17 0.62 16.27 -11.03
C ASP A 17 1.20 17.70 -10.89
N ASN A 18 0.37 18.71 -11.16
CA ASN A 18 0.75 20.12 -11.05
C ASN A 18 1.13 20.55 -9.61
N LEU A 19 0.95 19.68 -8.62
CA LEU A 19 1.31 19.88 -7.21
C LEU A 19 2.54 19.02 -6.80
N GLY A 20 3.20 18.37 -7.77
CA GLY A 20 4.40 17.55 -7.55
C GLY A 20 4.15 16.16 -6.97
N ARG A 21 2.88 15.73 -6.85
CA ARG A 21 2.51 14.43 -6.26
C ARG A 21 2.67 13.33 -7.27
N ALA A 22 3.15 12.16 -6.84
CA ALA A 22 3.28 10.99 -7.72
C ALA A 22 1.91 10.54 -8.25
N THR A 23 1.83 10.38 -9.57
CA THR A 23 0.70 9.82 -10.33
C THR A 23 1.29 8.78 -11.29
N ILE A 24 0.48 7.86 -11.81
CA ILE A 24 0.89 6.96 -12.88
C ILE A 24 -0.10 7.17 -14.03
N HIS A 25 0.38 7.34 -15.27
CA HIS A 25 -0.47 7.65 -16.42
C HIS A 25 -1.68 6.69 -16.48
N PRO A 26 -2.94 7.19 -16.54
CA PRO A 26 -4.06 6.34 -16.87
C PRO A 26 -4.00 6.06 -18.38
N ARG A 27 -4.11 4.79 -18.77
CA ARG A 27 -4.58 4.46 -20.12
C ARG A 27 -5.96 5.10 -20.28
N THR A 28 -5.99 6.21 -21.02
CA THR A 28 -7.15 6.82 -21.66
C THR A 28 -8.43 6.88 -20.83
N ASP A 29 -8.50 7.83 -19.89
CA ASP A 29 -9.74 8.56 -19.68
C ASP A 29 -9.46 9.91 -19.03
N SER A 30 -9.77 11.00 -19.73
CA SER A 30 -9.53 12.39 -19.32
C SER A 30 -10.42 12.87 -18.16
N PHE A 31 -11.05 11.94 -17.42
CA PHE A 31 -12.09 12.19 -16.44
C PHE A 31 -11.81 11.62 -15.04
N ARG A 32 -10.70 10.91 -14.80
CA ARG A 32 -10.42 10.40 -13.45
C ARG A 32 -9.83 11.50 -12.56
N ARG A 33 -10.67 12.02 -11.65
CA ARG A 33 -10.26 12.91 -10.55
C ARG A 33 -9.44 12.20 -9.45
N SER A 34 -9.45 10.86 -9.44
CA SER A 34 -8.70 10.07 -8.47
C SER A 34 -7.24 9.87 -8.88
N ARG A 35 -6.33 9.93 -7.90
CA ARG A 35 -4.93 9.47 -8.08
C ARG A 35 -4.79 7.95 -8.00
N ALA A 36 -5.85 7.24 -7.61
CA ALA A 36 -5.82 5.79 -7.50
C ALA A 36 -5.94 5.16 -8.90
N ILE A 37 -5.13 4.15 -9.18
CA ILE A 37 -4.97 3.63 -10.55
C ILE A 37 -5.91 2.46 -10.86
N GLN A 38 -6.42 1.77 -9.83
CA GLN A 38 -7.23 0.56 -9.98
C GLN A 38 -8.41 0.54 -8.99
N LEU A 39 -9.38 1.43 -9.20
CA LEU A 39 -10.57 1.58 -8.33
C LEU A 39 -11.43 0.30 -8.24
N ILE A 40 -11.61 -0.39 -9.37
CA ILE A 40 -12.38 -1.62 -9.44
C ILE A 40 -11.41 -2.80 -9.24
N PRO A 41 -11.64 -3.70 -8.27
CA PRO A 41 -10.78 -4.85 -8.04
C PRO A 41 -10.64 -5.73 -9.30
N ARG A 42 -9.41 -6.02 -9.69
CA ARG A 42 -9.08 -6.97 -10.76
C ARG A 42 -9.03 -8.39 -10.22
N LYS A 43 -10.22 -8.97 -9.96
CA LYS A 43 -10.34 -10.34 -9.44
C LYS A 43 -9.65 -11.39 -10.31
N ASP A 44 -9.52 -11.11 -11.61
CA ASP A 44 -8.78 -11.93 -12.59
C ASP A 44 -7.27 -12.01 -12.33
N LEU A 45 -6.73 -11.10 -11.52
CA LEU A 45 -5.31 -11.03 -11.17
C LEU A 45 -5.00 -11.60 -9.77
N LEU A 46 -6.00 -12.11 -9.06
CA LEU A 46 -5.79 -12.67 -7.72
C LEU A 46 -4.91 -13.93 -7.79
N THR A 47 -3.85 -13.96 -7.00
CA THR A 47 -2.96 -15.11 -6.83
C THR A 47 -3.02 -15.62 -5.39
N LYS A 48 -2.21 -16.62 -5.04
CA LYS A 48 -2.15 -17.16 -3.66
C LYS A 48 -1.41 -16.24 -2.69
N ILE A 49 -0.56 -15.36 -3.20
CA ILE A 49 0.34 -14.52 -2.39
C ILE A 49 0.22 -13.10 -2.92
N LEU A 50 -0.26 -12.18 -2.09
CA LEU A 50 -0.52 -10.79 -2.47
C LEU A 50 0.29 -9.85 -1.58
N ALA A 51 0.76 -8.74 -2.15
CA ALA A 51 1.31 -7.64 -1.35
C ALA A 51 0.18 -6.70 -0.95
N LEU A 52 0.18 -6.31 0.32
CA LEU A 52 -0.72 -5.30 0.86
C LEU A 52 0.12 -4.16 1.43
N ASP A 53 -0.26 -2.93 1.10
CA ASP A 53 0.32 -1.71 1.64
C ASP A 53 -0.81 -0.69 1.85
N ALA A 54 -0.81 -0.03 3.01
CA ALA A 54 -1.78 0.99 3.34
C ALA A 54 -1.11 2.28 3.79
N GLU A 55 -1.59 3.40 3.24
CA GLU A 55 -1.24 4.73 3.77
C GLU A 55 -2.29 5.15 4.77
N PHE A 56 -1.90 5.94 5.77
CA PHE A 56 -2.78 6.26 6.89
C PHE A 56 -3.35 7.68 6.84
N GLN A 57 -4.52 7.82 7.44
CA GLN A 57 -5.05 9.08 7.96
C GLN A 57 -5.39 8.88 9.43
N PHE A 58 -5.85 9.92 10.12
CA PHE A 58 -6.23 9.84 11.53
C PHE A 58 -7.65 10.34 11.71
N ILE A 59 -8.44 9.61 12.50
CA ILE A 59 -9.67 10.15 13.09
C ILE A 59 -9.31 10.71 14.45
N TYR A 60 -9.56 12.01 14.62
CA TYR A 60 -9.49 12.67 15.91
C TYR A 60 -10.87 12.73 16.54
N ASP A 61 -11.01 12.25 17.77
CA ASP A 61 -12.25 12.31 18.55
C ASP A 61 -12.13 13.39 19.63
N GLU A 62 -12.96 14.44 19.54
CA GLU A 62 -12.93 15.58 20.47
C GLU A 62 -13.33 15.20 21.90
N SER A 63 -14.17 14.19 22.07
CA SER A 63 -14.67 13.78 23.40
C SER A 63 -13.59 13.08 24.24
N THR A 64 -12.67 12.38 23.57
CA THR A 64 -11.57 11.65 24.20
C THR A 64 -10.21 12.30 23.99
N ALA A 65 -10.11 13.25 23.06
CA ALA A 65 -8.87 13.83 22.56
C ALA A 65 -7.88 12.79 22.00
N ILE A 66 -8.38 11.66 21.50
CA ILE A 66 -7.57 10.57 20.93
C ILE A 66 -7.46 10.72 19.41
N HIS A 67 -6.27 10.41 18.89
CA HIS A 67 -6.03 10.20 17.47
C HIS A 67 -5.94 8.71 17.18
N THR A 68 -6.87 8.18 16.39
CA THR A 68 -6.86 6.79 15.94
C THR A 68 -6.30 6.73 14.52
N PRO A 69 -5.21 5.99 14.26
CA PRO A 69 -4.76 5.73 12.90
C PRO A 69 -5.79 4.87 12.17
N VAL A 70 -6.16 5.28 10.96
CA VAL A 70 -7.10 4.57 10.10
C VAL A 70 -6.57 4.56 8.66
N ILE A 71 -7.08 3.67 7.82
CA ILE A 71 -6.64 3.57 6.43
C ILE A 71 -7.03 4.84 5.65
N GLY A 72 -6.09 5.42 4.91
CA GLY A 72 -6.29 6.53 3.99
C GLY A 72 -6.27 6.10 2.53
N ARG A 73 -5.42 5.12 2.21
CA ARG A 73 -5.34 4.45 0.91
C ARG A 73 -5.00 2.99 1.16
N ILE A 74 -5.56 2.08 0.36
CA ILE A 74 -5.19 0.67 0.38
C ILE A 74 -4.78 0.21 -1.01
N ILE A 75 -3.68 -0.53 -1.07
CA ILE A 75 -3.17 -1.11 -2.31
C ILE A 75 -2.93 -2.60 -2.12
N VAL A 76 -3.44 -3.36 -3.09
CA VAL A 76 -3.18 -4.77 -3.23
C VAL A 76 -2.51 -5.03 -4.58
N ASN A 77 -1.41 -5.78 -4.56
CA ASN A 77 -0.59 -6.03 -5.73
C ASN A 77 -0.17 -7.50 -5.85
N ASP A 78 -0.06 -7.98 -7.08
CA ASP A 78 0.60 -9.24 -7.40
C ASP A 78 1.78 -8.99 -8.36
N SER A 79 2.98 -8.94 -7.78
CA SER A 79 4.27 -8.92 -8.47
C SER A 79 4.32 -7.97 -9.68
N GLY A 80 4.02 -6.69 -9.46
CA GLY A 80 4.02 -5.66 -10.51
C GLY A 80 2.63 -5.31 -11.02
N ARG A 81 1.60 -6.08 -10.68
CA ARG A 81 0.23 -5.87 -11.15
C ARG A 81 -0.67 -5.40 -10.01
N THR A 82 -1.14 -4.16 -10.09
CA THR A 82 -2.08 -3.63 -9.09
C THR A 82 -3.45 -4.27 -9.28
N ILE A 83 -3.90 -4.99 -8.24
CA ILE A 83 -5.21 -5.65 -8.17
C ILE A 83 -6.27 -4.65 -7.75
N TRP A 84 -5.96 -3.85 -6.74
CA TRP A 84 -6.88 -2.87 -6.18
C TRP A 84 -6.08 -1.72 -5.58
N ASP A 85 -6.53 -0.49 -5.84
CA ASP A 85 -5.94 0.74 -5.32
C ASP A 85 -7.06 1.77 -5.17
N VAL A 86 -7.38 2.12 -3.93
CA VAL A 86 -8.43 3.07 -3.59
C VAL A 86 -8.03 3.96 -2.42
N PHE A 87 -8.52 5.20 -2.42
CA PHE A 87 -8.55 6.03 -1.24
C PHE A 87 -9.82 5.76 -0.43
N VAL A 88 -9.75 5.97 0.87
CA VAL A 88 -10.84 5.61 1.79
C VAL A 88 -11.48 6.85 2.39
N HIS A 89 -12.81 6.88 2.33
CA HIS A 89 -13.65 7.90 2.93
C HIS A 89 -14.33 7.38 4.19
N PHE A 90 -14.39 8.22 5.22
CA PHE A 90 -15.09 7.90 6.47
C PHE A 90 -16.27 8.83 6.68
N THR A 91 -17.41 8.23 7.01
CA THR A 91 -18.53 8.95 7.62
C THR A 91 -18.19 9.22 9.08
N LEU A 92 -17.96 10.48 9.44
CA LEU A 92 -17.56 10.87 10.79
C LEU A 92 -18.77 11.02 11.71
N LEU A 93 -18.61 10.59 12.97
CA LEU A 93 -19.58 10.88 14.02
C LEU A 93 -19.45 12.35 14.50
N THR A 94 -20.47 12.85 15.18
CA THR A 94 -20.43 14.17 15.82
C THR A 94 -19.23 14.27 16.76
N GLY A 95 -18.41 15.31 16.59
CA GLY A 95 -17.19 15.52 17.38
C GLY A 95 -15.95 14.81 16.81
N GLN A 96 -16.07 14.08 15.70
CA GLN A 96 -14.92 13.49 15.01
C GLN A 96 -14.45 14.36 13.85
N LYS A 97 -13.13 14.33 13.59
CA LYS A 97 -12.47 15.06 12.49
C LYS A 97 -11.42 14.20 11.83
N ILE A 98 -11.34 14.25 10.50
CA ILE A 98 -10.17 13.73 9.79
C ILE A 98 -8.98 14.66 10.04
N LYS A 99 -7.85 14.05 10.40
CA LYS A 99 -6.52 14.64 10.45
C LYS A 99 -5.63 13.87 9.50
N LEU A 100 -5.08 14.59 8.52
CA LEU A 100 -4.12 14.01 7.60
C LEU A 100 -2.73 14.06 8.20
N PRO A 101 -1.85 13.13 7.79
CA PRO A 101 -0.46 13.25 8.13
C PRO A 101 0.16 14.56 7.57
N PRO A 102 1.29 15.03 8.14
CA PRO A 102 1.91 16.26 7.69
C PRO A 102 2.32 16.17 6.21
N ALA A 103 1.89 17.14 5.40
CA ALA A 103 2.06 17.12 3.95
C ALA A 103 3.55 17.11 3.53
N GLU A 104 4.41 17.73 4.34
CA GLU A 104 5.86 17.73 4.14
C GLU A 104 6.49 16.34 4.20
N LYS A 105 5.82 15.36 4.82
CA LYS A 105 6.29 13.96 4.89
C LYS A 105 5.85 13.12 3.69
N SER A 106 4.96 13.65 2.85
CA SER A 106 4.55 13.02 1.58
C SER A 106 4.07 11.56 1.71
N PHE A 107 3.33 11.21 2.76
CA PHE A 107 2.78 9.87 3.04
C PHE A 107 1.59 9.47 2.14
N GLY A 108 1.60 9.85 0.87
CA GLY A 108 0.69 9.28 -0.12
C GLY A 108 -0.81 9.65 -0.06
N VAL A 109 -1.32 10.29 1.01
CA VAL A 109 -2.76 10.65 1.18
C VAL A 109 -2.93 12.15 1.43
N TYR A 110 -3.78 12.80 0.64
CA TYR A 110 -4.08 14.24 0.75
C TYR A 110 -5.59 14.49 0.82
N SER A 111 -5.96 15.72 1.22
CA SER A 111 -7.36 16.09 1.48
C SER A 111 -8.30 15.92 0.29
N ASN A 112 -7.81 16.05 -0.94
CA ASN A 112 -8.64 15.80 -2.11
C ASN A 112 -8.83 14.31 -2.41
N ASP A 113 -7.93 13.44 -1.96
CA ASP A 113 -8.00 12.04 -2.32
C ASP A 113 -9.08 11.28 -1.56
N ILE A 114 -9.35 11.69 -0.32
CA ILE A 114 -10.36 11.08 0.58
C ILE A 114 -11.78 11.61 0.36
N LYS A 115 -12.01 12.33 -0.74
CA LYS A 115 -13.31 12.88 -1.12
C LYS A 115 -14.03 11.92 -2.05
N THR A 116 -15.30 11.64 -1.77
CA THR A 116 -16.10 10.71 -2.60
C THR A 116 -16.27 11.23 -4.03
N GLU A 117 -16.37 12.55 -4.24
CA GLU A 117 -16.41 13.15 -5.58
C GLU A 117 -15.11 13.00 -6.39
N ASN A 118 -14.02 12.57 -5.74
CA ASN A 118 -12.74 12.23 -6.37
C ASN A 118 -12.48 10.72 -6.38
N GLY A 119 -13.50 9.91 -6.10
CA GLY A 119 -13.44 8.44 -6.17
C GLY A 119 -12.90 7.76 -4.91
N ALA A 120 -12.89 8.45 -3.76
CA ALA A 120 -12.69 7.77 -2.48
C ALA A 120 -13.87 6.84 -2.18
N VAL A 121 -13.56 5.62 -1.73
CA VAL A 121 -14.54 4.58 -1.44
C VAL A 121 -14.96 4.66 0.03
N PRO A 122 -16.27 4.61 0.36
CA PRO A 122 -16.72 4.51 1.75
C PRO A 122 -16.14 3.30 2.47
N ILE A 123 -15.74 3.46 3.73
CA ILE A 123 -15.11 2.41 4.53
C ILE A 123 -15.94 1.10 4.58
N GLU A 124 -17.27 1.22 4.55
CA GLU A 124 -18.19 0.08 4.56
C GLU A 124 -18.03 -0.82 3.32
N GLU A 125 -17.77 -0.22 2.16
CA GLU A 125 -17.52 -0.96 0.91
C GLU A 125 -16.09 -1.54 0.85
N VAL A 126 -15.15 -0.88 1.53
CA VAL A 126 -13.75 -1.31 1.59
C VAL A 126 -13.61 -2.63 2.33
N GLY A 127 -14.33 -2.81 3.44
CA GLY A 127 -14.26 -4.02 4.27
C GLY A 127 -14.57 -5.30 3.52
N GLU A 128 -15.74 -5.37 2.88
CA GLU A 128 -16.17 -6.54 2.12
C GLU A 128 -15.24 -6.84 0.95
N THR A 129 -14.85 -5.80 0.20
CA THR A 129 -13.93 -5.95 -0.94
C THR A 129 -12.56 -6.47 -0.49
N LEU A 130 -12.02 -5.92 0.59
CA LEU A 130 -10.73 -6.35 1.13
C LEU A 130 -10.78 -7.80 1.60
N ARG A 131 -11.84 -8.19 2.30
CA ARG A 131 -12.06 -9.56 2.76
C ARG A 131 -12.02 -10.56 1.61
N GLU A 132 -12.79 -10.32 0.55
CA GLU A 132 -12.80 -11.18 -0.65
C GLU A 132 -11.40 -11.29 -1.29
N ILE A 133 -10.65 -10.20 -1.30
CA ILE A 133 -9.30 -10.15 -1.87
C ILE A 133 -8.31 -10.95 -1.02
N ILE A 134 -8.37 -10.88 0.31
CA ILE A 134 -7.38 -11.55 1.18
C ILE A 134 -7.75 -12.98 1.55
N GLU A 135 -9.02 -13.36 1.43
CA GLU A 135 -9.51 -14.66 1.88
C GLU A 135 -8.72 -15.83 1.29
N GLY A 136 -8.18 -16.69 2.17
CA GLY A 136 -7.42 -17.89 1.79
C GLY A 136 -6.06 -17.62 1.13
N ARG A 137 -5.52 -16.39 1.26
CA ARG A 137 -4.24 -15.99 0.65
C ARG A 137 -3.20 -15.59 1.68
N THR A 138 -1.94 -15.69 1.29
CA THR A 138 -0.81 -15.17 2.08
C THR A 138 -0.60 -13.70 1.76
N ILE A 139 -0.60 -12.85 2.80
CA ILE A 139 -0.46 -11.40 2.66
C ILE A 139 0.96 -10.98 3.02
N VAL A 140 1.66 -10.35 2.08
CA VAL A 140 3.03 -9.86 2.25
C VAL A 140 2.99 -8.36 2.48
N GLY A 141 3.67 -7.89 3.53
CA GLY A 141 3.87 -6.46 3.79
C GLY A 141 5.30 -6.14 4.19
N HIS A 142 5.57 -4.85 4.36
CA HIS A 142 6.81 -4.35 4.96
C HIS A 142 6.46 -3.53 6.19
N SER A 143 6.59 -4.13 7.39
CA SER A 143 5.96 -3.64 8.62
C SER A 143 4.43 -3.84 8.66
N ILE A 144 3.96 -4.99 8.15
CA ILE A 144 2.53 -5.32 7.95
C ILE A 144 1.66 -5.09 9.20
N LEU A 145 2.21 -5.22 10.41
CA LEU A 145 1.47 -4.96 11.66
C LEU A 145 0.97 -3.52 11.79
N SER A 146 1.65 -2.55 11.18
CA SER A 146 1.18 -1.16 11.13
C SER A 146 -0.04 -1.03 10.23
N ASP A 147 -0.05 -1.68 9.07
CA ASP A 147 -1.21 -1.72 8.17
C ASP A 147 -2.42 -2.38 8.86
N ILE A 148 -2.19 -3.52 9.52
CA ILE A 148 -3.24 -4.25 10.25
C ILE A 148 -3.83 -3.40 11.37
N ALA A 149 -3.00 -2.70 12.13
CA ALA A 149 -3.46 -1.81 13.20
C ALA A 149 -4.34 -0.67 12.65
N ALA A 150 -3.97 -0.10 11.49
CA ALA A 150 -4.79 0.93 10.85
C ALA A 150 -6.11 0.36 10.30
N ILE A 151 -6.10 -0.85 9.74
CA ILE A 151 -7.32 -1.54 9.29
C ILE A 151 -8.26 -1.80 10.47
N GLN A 152 -7.73 -2.31 11.59
CA GLN A 152 -8.50 -2.49 12.83
C GLN A 152 -9.04 -1.17 13.36
N GLY A 153 -8.22 -0.12 13.39
CA GLY A 153 -8.62 1.23 13.79
C GLY A 153 -9.73 1.82 12.91
N SER A 154 -9.87 1.32 11.68
CA SER A 154 -10.93 1.71 10.75
C SER A 154 -12.27 1.02 11.01
N GLY A 155 -12.36 0.18 12.05
CA GLY A 155 -13.58 -0.54 12.40
C GLY A 155 -13.83 -1.81 11.58
N LEU A 156 -12.85 -2.27 10.80
CA LEU A 156 -12.97 -3.46 9.95
C LEU A 156 -12.68 -4.79 10.68
N GLY A 157 -12.41 -4.73 11.99
CA GLY A 157 -12.05 -5.90 12.78
C GLY A 157 -10.68 -6.47 12.39
N ASP A 158 -10.41 -7.71 12.79
CA ASP A 158 -9.17 -8.40 12.44
C ASP A 158 -9.27 -9.03 11.06
N VAL A 159 -9.08 -8.23 10.01
CA VAL A 159 -9.18 -8.71 8.63
C VAL A 159 -8.22 -9.86 8.31
N LEU A 160 -7.11 -10.00 9.06
CA LEU A 160 -6.18 -11.10 8.84
C LEU A 160 -6.76 -12.47 9.20
N GLU A 161 -7.85 -12.55 9.96
CA GLU A 161 -8.49 -13.83 10.25
C GLU A 161 -8.96 -14.56 8.98
N TYR A 162 -9.16 -13.81 7.88
CA TYR A 162 -9.52 -14.35 6.57
C TYR A 162 -8.29 -14.72 5.73
N ALA A 163 -7.13 -14.13 6.02
CA ALA A 163 -5.89 -14.49 5.34
C ALA A 163 -5.44 -15.89 5.76
N LEU A 164 -4.78 -16.62 4.84
CA LEU A 164 -4.16 -17.90 5.16
C LEU A 164 -2.98 -17.70 6.13
N SER A 165 -2.17 -16.67 5.88
CA SER A 165 -1.02 -16.26 6.67
C SER A 165 -0.57 -14.86 6.25
N TYR A 166 0.39 -14.29 6.97
CA TYR A 166 1.08 -13.08 6.52
C TYR A 166 2.59 -13.22 6.59
N ARG A 167 3.29 -12.39 5.82
CA ARG A 167 4.75 -12.30 5.76
C ARG A 167 5.18 -10.85 5.91
N ASP A 168 6.12 -10.61 6.80
CA ASP A 168 6.70 -9.29 7.04
C ASP A 168 8.15 -9.26 6.57
N THR A 169 8.37 -8.60 5.43
CA THR A 169 9.70 -8.47 4.83
C THR A 169 10.65 -7.62 5.68
N GLN A 170 10.14 -6.74 6.57
CA GLN A 170 10.98 -5.96 7.48
C GLN A 170 11.59 -6.82 8.59
N LYS A 171 10.88 -7.87 9.00
CA LYS A 171 11.29 -8.75 10.10
C LYS A 171 12.19 -9.89 9.69
N HIS A 172 12.27 -10.19 8.39
CA HIS A 172 13.13 -11.26 7.89
C HIS A 172 14.60 -11.00 8.25
N ALA A 173 15.27 -12.00 8.82
CA ALA A 173 16.63 -11.86 9.34
C ALA A 173 17.61 -11.29 8.30
N HIS A 174 17.57 -11.74 7.04
CA HIS A 174 18.45 -11.20 5.99
C HIS A 174 18.24 -9.69 5.78
N CYS A 175 16.98 -9.22 5.79
CA CYS A 175 16.66 -7.82 5.59
C CYS A 175 17.24 -6.93 6.70
N GLN A 176 17.24 -7.42 7.94
CA GLN A 176 17.85 -6.72 9.07
C GLN A 176 19.38 -6.68 8.97
N HIS A 177 20.00 -7.80 8.55
CA HIS A 177 21.46 -7.90 8.39
C HIS A 177 22.00 -7.04 7.25
N VAL A 178 21.28 -6.92 6.13
CA VAL A 178 21.73 -6.14 4.96
C VAL A 178 22.06 -4.69 5.30
N LEU A 179 21.34 -4.09 6.26
CA LEU A 179 21.56 -2.71 6.72
C LEU A 179 22.09 -2.62 8.15
N ASP A 180 22.32 -3.74 8.83
CA ASP A 180 22.65 -3.83 10.25
C ASP A 180 21.67 -3.04 11.15
N ILE A 181 20.37 -3.14 10.84
CA ILE A 181 19.28 -2.41 11.52
C ILE A 181 18.09 -3.35 11.75
N ARG A 182 17.47 -3.32 12.94
CA ARG A 182 16.33 -4.21 13.29
C ARG A 182 15.05 -3.93 12.50
N GLN A 183 14.84 -2.68 12.10
CA GLN A 183 13.68 -2.23 11.33
C GLN A 183 14.16 -1.41 10.14
N PRO A 184 14.71 -2.07 9.11
CA PRO A 184 15.16 -1.35 7.91
C PRO A 184 13.96 -0.67 7.25
N SER A 185 14.16 0.53 6.70
CA SER A 185 13.12 1.16 5.89
C SER A 185 13.07 0.52 4.50
N LEU A 186 11.87 0.36 3.93
CA LEU A 186 11.69 -0.24 2.61
C LEU A 186 12.60 0.41 1.56
N ARG A 187 12.66 1.74 1.52
CA ARG A 187 13.52 2.50 0.60
C ARG A 187 14.98 2.07 0.64
N LYS A 188 15.59 2.08 1.83
CA LYS A 188 17.02 1.78 1.98
C LYS A 188 17.30 0.30 1.70
N LEU A 189 16.39 -0.57 2.14
CA LEU A 189 16.53 -2.00 1.94
C LEU A 189 16.42 -2.36 0.46
N TYR A 190 15.42 -1.82 -0.22
CA TYR A 190 15.20 -2.04 -1.64
C TYR A 190 16.35 -1.47 -2.48
N GLU A 191 16.83 -0.27 -2.16
CA GLU A 191 18.02 0.32 -2.81
C GLU A 191 19.25 -0.59 -2.67
N GLN A 192 19.49 -1.13 -1.47
CA GLN A 192 20.65 -1.99 -1.21
C GLN A 192 20.53 -3.38 -1.85
N VAL A 193 19.32 -3.95 -1.91
CA VAL A 193 19.09 -5.31 -2.42
C VAL A 193 18.89 -5.33 -3.94
N ALA A 194 18.12 -4.39 -4.48
CA ALA A 194 17.75 -4.33 -5.89
C ALA A 194 18.59 -3.32 -6.70
N GLY A 195 19.39 -2.47 -6.05
CA GLY A 195 20.20 -1.45 -6.72
C GLY A 195 19.40 -0.30 -7.34
N GLN A 196 18.13 -0.17 -6.95
CA GLN A 196 17.18 0.82 -7.49
C GLN A 196 16.56 1.63 -6.35
N GLY A 197 16.53 2.95 -6.49
CA GLY A 197 15.82 3.83 -5.56
C GLY A 197 14.32 3.83 -5.81
N ILE A 198 13.54 3.85 -4.73
CA ILE A 198 12.08 4.06 -4.73
C ILE A 198 11.74 5.30 -3.90
N GLN A 199 10.48 5.74 -3.95
CA GLN A 199 9.95 6.85 -3.12
C GLN A 199 10.64 8.21 -3.35
N GLY A 200 11.12 8.49 -4.57
CA GLY A 200 11.96 9.66 -4.93
C GLY A 200 11.63 10.99 -4.21
N ASN A 201 10.76 11.84 -4.77
CA ASN A 201 10.28 13.06 -4.09
C ASN A 201 8.95 12.82 -3.34
N GLY A 202 8.72 11.63 -2.77
CA GLY A 202 7.50 11.29 -2.02
C GLY A 202 7.08 9.83 -2.14
N HIS A 203 6.18 9.38 -1.25
CA HIS A 203 5.71 8.00 -1.22
C HIS A 203 4.79 7.67 -2.40
N SER A 204 4.98 6.47 -2.95
CA SER A 204 4.08 5.84 -3.90
C SER A 204 3.76 4.46 -3.36
N SER A 205 2.60 4.32 -2.74
CA SER A 205 2.15 3.05 -2.14
C SER A 205 2.09 1.91 -3.19
N VAL A 206 1.92 2.25 -4.48
CA VAL A 206 2.01 1.27 -5.58
C VAL A 206 3.42 0.74 -5.73
N GLU A 207 4.39 1.65 -5.72
CA GLU A 207 5.81 1.33 -5.79
C GLU A 207 6.25 0.55 -4.54
N ASP A 208 5.72 0.92 -3.37
CA ASP A 208 6.02 0.26 -2.09
C ASP A 208 5.46 -1.17 -2.04
N ALA A 209 4.23 -1.40 -2.48
CA ALA A 209 3.66 -2.75 -2.61
C ALA A 209 4.44 -3.61 -3.62
N GLN A 210 4.86 -3.02 -4.74
CA GLN A 210 5.68 -3.71 -5.75
C GLN A 210 7.08 -4.06 -5.21
N ALA A 211 7.75 -3.12 -4.55
CA ALA A 211 9.06 -3.32 -3.93
C ALA A 211 9.00 -4.36 -2.82
N THR A 212 7.95 -4.34 -2.00
CA THR A 212 7.70 -5.33 -0.95
C THR A 212 7.55 -6.74 -1.53
N MET A 213 6.71 -6.91 -2.56
CA MET A 213 6.57 -8.20 -3.24
C MET A 213 7.89 -8.64 -3.88
N HIS A 214 8.64 -7.73 -4.49
CA HIS A 214 9.95 -8.04 -5.08
C HIS A 214 10.91 -8.60 -4.01
N LEU A 215 11.06 -7.92 -2.88
CA LEU A 215 11.91 -8.37 -1.77
C LEU A 215 11.50 -9.76 -1.27
N TYR A 216 10.19 -9.99 -1.14
CA TYR A 216 9.68 -11.30 -0.79
C TYR A 216 10.09 -12.36 -1.82
N ARG A 217 9.88 -12.13 -3.12
CA ARG A 217 10.22 -13.11 -4.17
C ARG A 217 11.72 -13.42 -4.26
N LEU A 218 12.60 -12.47 -3.96
CA LEU A 218 14.06 -12.71 -3.92
C LEU A 218 14.49 -13.67 -2.80
N ARG A 219 13.67 -13.80 -1.75
CA ARG A 219 13.98 -14.57 -0.53
C ARG A 219 12.82 -15.46 -0.09
N GLU A 220 11.92 -15.79 -1.01
CA GLU A 220 10.67 -16.50 -0.69
C GLU A 220 10.94 -17.82 0.04
N PRO A 221 11.85 -18.72 -0.40
CA PRO A 221 12.12 -19.94 0.34
C PRO A 221 12.61 -19.72 1.78
N GLN A 222 13.39 -18.65 2.02
CA GLN A 222 13.91 -18.35 3.35
C GLN A 222 12.83 -17.73 4.25
N ILE A 223 12.03 -16.82 3.68
CA ILE A 223 10.93 -16.18 4.39
C ILE A 223 9.86 -17.21 4.78
N GLU A 224 9.51 -18.15 3.89
CA GLU A 224 8.53 -19.20 4.18
C GLU A 224 9.01 -20.23 5.22
N VAL A 225 10.31 -20.38 5.43
CA VAL A 225 10.85 -21.22 6.51
C VAL A 225 10.87 -20.46 7.84
N GLU A 226 11.10 -19.15 7.80
CA GLU A 226 11.20 -18.30 8.99
C GLU A 226 9.84 -17.88 9.57
N GLN A 227 8.80 -17.75 8.73
CA GLN A 227 7.52 -17.11 9.06
C GLN A 227 6.28 -17.94 8.71
#